data_AF-A0A1S9CM07-F1
#
_entry.id   AF-A0A1S9CM07-F1
#
_cell.length_a   1.000
_cell.length_b   1.000
_cell.length_c   1.000
_cell.angle_alpha   90.00
_cell.angle_beta   90.00
_cell.angle_gamma   90.00
#
_symmetry.space_group_name_H-M   'P 1'
#
loop_
_entity.id
_entity.type
_entity.pdbx_description
1 polymer ?
#
loop_
_entity_poly.entity_id
_entity_poly.type
_entity_poly.pdbx_seq_one_letter_code
_entity_poly.pdbx_strand_id
1 'polypeptide(L)'
;MKKSLVMGLALLVAITGTTSTFAGKAVAPIVESEVSVRGIINEVSVEVESEVDANVFPTLCSQTYLSDYYYDVRDYSKSFTCSSIEGNALGIYVENNGNTTVNFKIYMDGIDMGTRTVEAGKSLTRTFTNPSGVHENFKVVVSNDIGEVLKLIVTARQYDK
;
A
#
# COMPACT_ATOMS: atom_id res chain seq x y z
N MET A 1 -6.50 -52.35 -8.03
CA MET A 1 -5.54 -52.19 -9.15
C MET A 1 -6.21 -51.39 -10.25
N LYS A 2 -5.75 -50.15 -10.52
CA LYS A 2 -5.89 -49.45 -11.81
C LYS A 2 -4.95 -48.25 -11.77
N LYS A 3 -3.95 -48.29 -12.66
CA LYS A 3 -2.93 -47.28 -12.88
C LYS A 3 -3.53 -46.19 -13.78
N SER A 4 -3.18 -44.93 -13.56
CA SER A 4 -3.16 -43.94 -14.65
C SER A 4 -2.02 -42.96 -14.42
N LEU A 5 -1.03 -43.13 -15.29
CA LEU A 5 0.19 -42.37 -15.47
C LEU A 5 -0.07 -41.32 -16.56
N VAL A 6 0.23 -40.05 -16.30
CA VAL A 6 0.33 -38.93 -17.26
C VAL A 6 1.39 -38.02 -16.62
N MET A 7 2.66 -37.87 -17.02
CA MET A 7 3.39 -37.83 -18.31
C MET A 7 2.77 -36.82 -19.27
N GLY A 8 3.32 -35.63 -19.52
CA GLY A 8 4.54 -34.92 -19.11
C GLY A 8 4.50 -33.54 -19.79
N LEU A 9 5.59 -32.78 -19.69
CA LEU A 9 6.20 -31.96 -20.76
C LEU A 9 7.01 -30.82 -20.11
N ALA A 10 8.31 -31.04 -19.95
CA ALA A 10 9.26 -29.98 -19.62
C ALA A 10 9.67 -29.27 -20.91
N LEU A 11 9.41 -27.96 -21.00
CA LEU A 11 9.84 -27.13 -22.12
C LEU A 11 11.19 -26.49 -21.77
N LEU A 12 12.24 -26.95 -22.46
CA LEU A 12 13.59 -26.39 -22.40
C LEU A 12 13.67 -25.22 -23.39
N VAL A 13 13.90 -24.00 -22.93
CA VAL A 13 14.18 -22.84 -23.80
C VAL A 13 15.65 -22.49 -23.67
N ALA A 14 16.42 -22.77 -24.73
CA ALA A 14 17.77 -22.26 -24.90
C ALA A 14 17.70 -20.83 -25.43
N ILE A 15 18.31 -19.88 -24.72
CA ILE A 15 18.51 -18.52 -25.21
C ILE A 15 20.00 -18.37 -25.54
N THR A 16 20.32 -18.43 -26.83
CA THR A 16 21.59 -17.94 -27.37
C THR A 16 21.38 -16.50 -27.83
N GLY A 17 22.09 -15.56 -27.22
CA GLY A 17 22.09 -14.14 -27.62
C GLY A 17 23.49 -13.57 -27.46
N THR A 18 24.00 -12.98 -28.54
CA THR A 18 25.39 -12.60 -28.82
C THR A 18 25.88 -11.38 -28.03
N THR A 19 27.18 -11.38 -27.70
CA THR A 19 27.91 -10.21 -27.20
C THR A 19 28.14 -9.20 -28.32
N SER A 20 27.75 -7.93 -28.10
CA SER A 20 28.27 -6.80 -28.88
C SER A 20 28.73 -5.70 -27.93
N THR A 21 30.04 -5.47 -27.91
CA THR A 21 30.71 -4.35 -27.23
C THR A 21 30.51 -3.08 -28.04
N PHE A 22 30.00 -2.02 -27.42
CA PHE A 22 30.15 -0.66 -27.95
C PHE A 22 30.47 0.29 -26.79
N ALA A 23 31.63 0.94 -26.90
CA ALA A 23 32.12 1.93 -25.96
C ALA A 23 31.59 3.33 -26.37
N GLY A 24 31.06 4.09 -25.41
CA GLY A 24 30.80 5.52 -25.62
C GLY A 24 29.78 6.15 -24.67
N LYS A 25 30.30 6.83 -23.64
CA LYS A 25 29.68 7.91 -22.84
C LYS A 25 28.52 7.51 -21.90
N ALA A 26 28.81 7.63 -20.60
CA ALA A 26 27.90 7.35 -19.49
C ALA A 26 26.65 8.24 -19.51
N VAL A 27 25.49 7.60 -19.63
CA VAL A 27 24.16 8.11 -19.25
C VAL A 27 23.58 7.06 -18.32
N ALA A 28 23.12 7.48 -17.15
CA ALA A 28 22.58 6.58 -16.12
C ALA A 28 21.39 5.77 -16.69
N PRO A 29 21.26 4.47 -16.35
CA PRO A 29 20.20 3.64 -16.91
C PRO A 29 18.85 4.01 -16.29
N ILE A 30 17.91 4.41 -17.14
CA ILE A 30 16.48 4.36 -16.86
C ILE A 30 16.11 2.87 -16.87
N VAL A 31 15.68 2.35 -15.73
CA VAL A 31 15.13 1.00 -15.63
C VAL A 31 13.72 1.03 -16.23
N GLU A 32 13.62 0.79 -17.53
CA GLU A 32 12.34 0.44 -18.16
C GLU A 32 12.02 -1.01 -17.77
N SER A 33 11.14 -1.16 -16.78
CA SER A 33 10.54 -2.46 -16.49
C SER A 33 9.54 -2.78 -17.59
N GLU A 34 9.84 -3.79 -18.41
CA GLU A 34 8.89 -4.35 -19.38
C GLU A 34 7.75 -5.04 -18.63
N VAL A 35 6.60 -4.36 -18.54
CA VAL A 35 5.35 -4.95 -18.05
C VAL A 35 4.76 -5.80 -19.16
N SER A 36 4.84 -7.12 -19.01
CA SER A 36 4.12 -8.08 -19.86
C SER A 36 2.63 -8.04 -19.51
N VAL A 37 1.84 -7.29 -20.30
CA VAL A 37 0.39 -7.20 -20.12
C VAL A 37 -0.28 -8.37 -20.84
N ARG A 38 -0.77 -9.33 -20.05
CA ARG A 38 -1.83 -10.26 -20.49
C ARG A 38 -2.84 -10.47 -19.36
N GLY A 39 -4.01 -9.85 -19.51
CA GLY A 39 -5.27 -10.33 -18.92
C GLY A 39 -5.92 -9.43 -17.87
N ILE A 40 -7.11 -8.93 -18.22
CA ILE A 40 -8.17 -8.34 -17.38
C ILE A 40 -7.75 -7.12 -16.55
N ILE A 41 -8.19 -5.94 -16.98
CA ILE A 41 -8.09 -4.68 -16.22
C ILE A 41 -9.03 -4.82 -15.01
N ASN A 42 -8.55 -5.43 -13.93
CA ASN A 42 -9.05 -5.08 -12.61
C ASN A 42 -8.34 -3.79 -12.22
N GLU A 43 -9.12 -2.79 -11.84
CA GLU A 43 -8.67 -1.46 -11.44
C GLU A 43 -7.52 -1.57 -10.42
N VAL A 44 -6.38 -0.99 -10.75
CA VAL A 44 -5.17 -1.11 -9.94
C VAL A 44 -5.19 -0.02 -8.88
N SER A 45 -5.42 -0.42 -7.63
CA SER A 45 -5.21 0.43 -6.47
C SER A 45 -3.70 0.47 -6.16
N VAL A 46 -3.04 1.56 -6.56
CA VAL A 46 -1.60 1.77 -6.32
C VAL A 46 -1.40 2.43 -4.97
N GLU A 47 -0.53 1.84 -4.15
CA GLU A 47 -0.05 2.44 -2.91
C GLU A 47 1.18 3.31 -3.20
N VAL A 48 1.12 4.58 -2.80
CA VAL A 48 2.28 5.49 -2.83
C VAL A 48 2.62 5.91 -1.41
N GLU A 49 3.90 5.77 -1.06
CA GLU A 49 4.46 6.23 0.19
C GLU A 49 4.94 7.65 0.05
N SER A 50 4.70 8.45 1.08
CA SER A 50 5.12 9.83 1.04
C SER A 50 5.36 10.33 2.47
N GLU A 51 6.60 10.72 2.78
CA GLU A 51 6.91 11.64 3.89
C GLU A 51 6.52 13.06 3.44
N VAL A 52 5.27 13.25 3.00
CA VAL A 52 4.86 14.53 2.41
C VAL A 52 4.63 15.54 3.52
N ASP A 53 5.41 16.62 3.46
CA ASP A 53 5.07 17.93 4.02
C ASP A 53 3.63 18.25 3.65
N ALA A 54 2.81 18.57 4.65
CA ALA A 54 1.36 18.78 4.60
C ALA A 54 0.90 19.95 3.68
N ASN A 55 1.68 20.34 2.68
CA ASN A 55 1.45 21.49 1.81
C ASN A 55 1.32 21.15 0.32
N VAL A 56 1.39 19.88 -0.07
CA VAL A 56 0.97 19.41 -1.41
C VAL A 56 -0.23 18.50 -1.25
N PHE A 57 -1.39 19.07 -0.95
CA PHE A 57 -2.62 18.30 -0.82
C PHE A 57 -3.54 18.50 -2.04
N PRO A 58 -4.00 17.39 -2.67
CA PRO A 58 -5.15 17.42 -3.58
C PRO A 58 -6.40 18.01 -2.91
N THR A 59 -7.41 18.35 -3.72
CA THR A 59 -8.66 18.93 -3.18
C THR A 59 -9.31 17.92 -2.24
N LEU A 60 -9.49 18.32 -0.98
CA LEU A 60 -10.09 17.48 0.05
C LEU A 60 -11.57 17.25 -0.26
N CYS A 61 -12.00 16.00 -0.21
CA CYS A 61 -13.42 15.69 -0.19
C CYS A 61 -13.97 15.98 1.21
N SER A 62 -15.28 16.28 1.30
CA SER A 62 -15.89 16.72 2.57
C SER A 62 -15.93 15.64 3.68
N GLN A 63 -15.59 14.39 3.34
CA GLN A 63 -15.87 13.23 4.18
C GLN A 63 -14.62 12.65 4.82
N THR A 64 -14.72 12.38 6.13
CA THR A 64 -13.69 11.72 6.93
C THR A 64 -14.28 10.43 7.48
N TYR A 65 -13.63 9.30 7.22
CA TYR A 65 -14.12 7.96 7.63
C TYR A 65 -13.60 7.57 8.99
N LEU A 66 -12.44 8.12 9.35
CA LEU A 66 -11.77 7.84 10.59
C LEU A 66 -11.11 9.10 11.12
N SER A 67 -11.34 9.39 12.39
CA SER A 67 -10.64 10.43 13.13
C SER A 67 -10.67 10.05 14.61
N ASP A 68 -9.76 9.14 14.96
CA ASP A 68 -9.72 8.54 16.28
C ASP A 68 -8.44 8.99 17.00
N TYR A 69 -8.62 9.49 18.21
CA TYR A 69 -7.55 9.77 19.17
C TYR A 69 -7.48 8.56 20.11
N TYR A 70 -6.40 7.78 20.04
CA TYR A 70 -6.36 6.47 20.69
C TYR A 70 -5.27 6.36 21.75
N TYR A 71 -5.70 6.03 22.97
CA TYR A 71 -4.93 6.01 24.20
C TYR A 71 -5.46 4.83 25.02
N ASP A 72 -4.58 4.06 25.65
CA ASP A 72 -4.89 3.06 26.72
C ASP A 72 -4.95 1.57 26.34
N VAL A 73 -4.71 1.18 25.09
CA VAL A 73 -4.52 -0.25 24.77
C VAL A 73 -3.32 -0.52 23.86
N ARG A 74 -2.96 -1.79 23.71
CA ARG A 74 -1.74 -2.26 23.03
C ARG A 74 -1.88 -2.37 21.51
N ASP A 75 -3.12 -2.47 21.04
CA ASP A 75 -3.49 -2.61 19.65
C ASP A 75 -4.71 -1.74 19.33
N TYR A 76 -4.62 -1.08 18.18
CA TYR A 76 -5.70 -0.32 17.59
C TYR A 76 -6.17 -1.06 16.34
N SER A 77 -7.49 -1.26 16.20
CA SER A 77 -8.05 -1.73 14.95
C SER A 77 -9.40 -1.11 14.66
N LYS A 78 -9.58 -0.65 13.42
CA LYS A 78 -10.85 -0.09 12.94
C LYS A 78 -11.06 -0.42 11.47
N SER A 79 -12.31 -0.67 11.11
CA SER A 79 -12.74 -0.86 9.73
C SER A 79 -13.69 0.24 9.29
N PHE A 80 -13.60 0.62 8.03
CA PHE A 80 -14.49 1.56 7.36
C PHE A 80 -14.55 1.23 5.87
N THR A 81 -15.55 1.79 5.18
CA THR A 81 -15.78 1.56 3.75
C THR A 81 -15.82 2.91 3.05
N CYS A 82 -15.21 2.99 1.88
CA CYS A 82 -15.26 4.17 1.01
C CYS A 82 -16.28 3.97 -0.11
N SER A 83 -16.68 5.06 -0.75
CA SER A 83 -17.49 5.07 -1.97
C SER A 83 -16.75 5.77 -3.10
N SER A 84 -16.97 5.34 -4.34
CA SER A 84 -16.34 5.93 -5.52
C SER A 84 -16.75 7.40 -5.76
N ILE A 85 -17.85 7.85 -5.16
CA ILE A 85 -18.34 9.23 -5.24
C ILE A 85 -17.47 10.18 -4.39
N GLU A 86 -16.74 9.65 -3.43
CA GLU A 86 -16.10 10.42 -2.35
C GLU A 86 -14.64 10.76 -2.65
N GLY A 87 -14.12 10.39 -3.82
CA GLY A 87 -12.77 10.73 -4.30
C GLY A 87 -12.05 9.56 -4.94
N ASN A 88 -10.98 9.85 -5.68
CA ASN A 88 -10.15 8.87 -6.38
C ASN A 88 -8.84 8.53 -5.66
N ALA A 89 -8.59 9.15 -4.51
CA ALA A 89 -7.50 8.82 -3.62
C ALA A 89 -7.99 8.72 -2.16
N LEU A 90 -7.40 7.83 -1.37
CA LEU A 90 -7.61 7.69 0.06
C LEU A 90 -6.26 7.79 0.77
N GLY A 91 -6.12 8.77 1.66
CA GLY A 91 -4.97 8.89 2.57
C GLY A 91 -5.32 8.36 3.95
N ILE A 92 -4.54 7.41 4.45
CA ILE A 92 -4.63 6.91 5.82
C ILE A 92 -3.37 7.35 6.57
N TYR A 93 -3.57 8.25 7.52
CA TYR A 93 -2.56 8.87 8.35
C TYR A 93 -2.50 8.25 9.74
N VAL A 94 -1.30 7.96 10.20
CA VAL A 94 -1.01 7.56 11.59
C VAL A 94 0.06 8.47 12.15
N GLU A 95 -0.22 9.10 13.28
CA GLU A 95 0.77 9.79 14.11
C GLU A 95 1.03 8.99 15.37
N ASN A 96 2.29 8.63 15.59
CA ASN A 96 2.72 7.93 16.78
C ASN A 96 3.22 8.92 17.83
N ASN A 97 2.33 9.30 18.73
CA ASN A 97 2.62 10.18 19.86
C ASN A 97 3.07 9.41 21.11
N GLY A 98 3.32 8.10 20.98
CA GLY A 98 3.89 7.25 22.02
C GLY A 98 5.42 7.27 22.04
N ASN A 99 6.00 6.37 22.84
CA ASN A 99 7.45 6.29 23.06
C ASN A 99 8.12 5.11 22.35
N THR A 100 7.36 4.32 21.59
CA THR A 100 7.81 3.08 20.96
C THR A 100 7.45 3.04 19.50
N THR A 101 8.27 2.40 18.67
CA THR A 101 7.89 2.12 17.28
C THR A 101 6.63 1.27 17.22
N VAL A 102 5.72 1.62 16.32
CA VAL A 102 4.48 0.89 16.07
C VAL A 102 4.46 0.30 14.66
N ASN A 103 3.84 -0.86 14.51
CA ASN A 103 3.53 -1.52 13.26
C ASN A 103 2.19 -0.98 12.74
N PHE A 104 2.17 -0.36 11.56
CA PHE A 104 1.01 0.16 10.85
C PHE A 104 0.70 -0.72 9.64
N LYS A 105 -0.42 -1.44 9.73
CA LYS A 105 -0.88 -2.42 8.75
C LYS A 105 -2.26 -2.04 8.20
N ILE A 106 -2.46 -2.27 6.91
CA ILE A 106 -3.71 -2.00 6.22
C ILE A 106 -4.15 -3.25 5.49
N TYR A 107 -5.43 -3.58 5.60
CA TYR A 107 -6.09 -4.54 4.73
C TYR A 107 -7.10 -3.81 3.84
N MET A 108 -7.13 -4.16 2.57
CA MET A 108 -8.06 -3.65 1.56
C MET A 108 -8.86 -4.82 1.01
N ASP A 109 -10.17 -4.83 1.22
CA ASP A 109 -11.07 -5.96 0.96
C ASP A 109 -10.55 -7.30 1.52
N GLY A 110 -9.95 -7.22 2.71
CA GLY A 110 -9.36 -8.37 3.40
C GLY A 110 -7.97 -8.80 2.89
N ILE A 111 -7.46 -8.17 1.82
CA ILE A 111 -6.11 -8.40 1.30
C ILE A 111 -5.11 -7.58 2.11
N ASP A 112 -4.04 -8.24 2.57
CA ASP A 112 -2.95 -7.59 3.30
C ASP A 112 -2.13 -6.70 2.36
N MET A 113 -2.13 -5.40 2.61
CA MET A 113 -1.35 -4.41 1.85
C MET A 113 0.06 -4.24 2.42
N GLY A 114 0.48 -5.08 3.36
CA GLY A 114 1.79 -5.03 3.99
C GLY A 114 1.83 -4.17 5.24
N THR A 115 2.95 -4.29 5.95
CA THR A 115 3.23 -3.57 7.20
C THR A 115 4.28 -2.50 6.98
N ARG A 116 4.09 -1.35 7.64
CA ARG A 116 5.07 -0.27 7.76
C ARG A 116 5.29 0.04 9.23
N THR A 117 6.42 0.62 9.56
CA THR A 117 6.73 1.04 10.93
C THR A 117 6.63 2.54 11.05
N VAL A 118 6.10 3.02 12.17
CA VAL A 118 6.07 4.44 12.53
C VAL A 118 6.85 4.61 13.82
N GLU A 119 8.00 5.26 13.76
CA GLU A 119 8.84 5.51 14.93
C GLU A 119 8.13 6.44 15.93
N ALA A 120 8.61 6.43 17.18
CA ALA A 120 8.10 7.32 18.22
C ALA A 120 8.25 8.80 17.83
N GLY A 121 7.18 9.58 18.00
CA GLY A 121 7.13 11.00 17.63
C GLY A 121 7.11 11.27 16.12
N LYS A 122 6.93 10.23 15.29
CA LYS A 122 6.83 10.35 13.83
C LYS A 122 5.41 10.08 13.36
N SER A 123 5.17 10.41 12.10
CA SER A 123 3.93 10.11 11.42
C SER A 123 4.18 9.51 10.04
N LEU A 124 3.17 8.82 9.52
CA LEU A 124 3.20 8.20 8.19
C LEU A 124 1.81 8.27 7.56
N THR A 125 1.77 8.63 6.28
CA THR A 125 0.57 8.52 5.44
C THR A 125 0.79 7.42 4.40
N ARG A 126 -0.19 6.52 4.29
CA ARG A 126 -0.28 5.56 3.17
C ARG A 126 -1.43 6.00 2.27
N THR A 127 -1.15 6.17 0.98
CA THR A 127 -2.14 6.66 0.00
C THR A 127 -2.49 5.59 -1.00
N PHE A 128 -3.79 5.33 -1.17
CA PHE A 128 -4.35 4.40 -2.15
C PHE A 128 -5.08 5.20 -3.23
N THR A 129 -4.89 4.85 -4.49
CA THR A 129 -5.52 5.58 -5.60
C THR A 129 -6.22 4.64 -6.56
N ASN A 130 -7.46 4.98 -6.94
CA ASN A 130 -8.22 4.29 -7.98
C ASN A 130 -8.83 5.34 -8.92
N PRO A 131 -8.49 5.37 -10.23
CA PRO A 131 -9.04 6.31 -11.20
C PRO A 131 -10.58 6.34 -11.27
N SER A 132 -11.24 5.23 -10.97
CA SER A 132 -12.71 5.09 -10.95
C SER A 132 -13.34 5.47 -9.62
N GLY A 133 -12.55 5.92 -8.64
CA GLY A 133 -12.98 6.19 -7.28
C GLY A 133 -12.59 5.06 -6.33
N VAL A 134 -12.12 5.42 -5.14
CA VAL A 134 -11.78 4.44 -4.08
C VAL A 134 -13.07 4.01 -3.40
N HIS A 135 -13.36 2.70 -3.41
CA HIS A 135 -14.65 2.14 -2.99
C HIS A 135 -14.50 0.82 -2.20
N GLU A 136 -13.28 0.47 -1.84
CA GLU A 136 -12.93 -0.74 -1.13
C GLU A 136 -13.24 -0.64 0.38
N ASN A 137 -13.26 -1.79 1.05
CA ASN A 137 -13.34 -1.86 2.50
C ASN A 137 -11.93 -1.85 3.09
N PHE A 138 -11.68 -0.94 4.02
CA PHE A 138 -10.38 -0.80 4.68
C PHE A 138 -10.44 -1.28 6.12
N LYS A 139 -9.40 -1.97 6.55
CA LYS A 139 -9.12 -2.24 7.97
C LYS A 139 -7.74 -1.71 8.30
N VAL A 140 -7.67 -0.78 9.24
CA VAL A 140 -6.44 -0.27 9.81
C VAL A 140 -6.14 -1.05 11.08
N VAL A 141 -4.88 -1.47 11.22
CA VAL A 141 -4.34 -2.08 12.43
C VAL A 141 -3.05 -1.37 12.79
N VAL A 142 -2.96 -0.85 14.02
CA VAL A 142 -1.72 -0.31 14.58
C VAL A 142 -1.41 -1.03 15.87
N SER A 143 -0.19 -1.57 16.03
CA SER A 143 0.20 -2.33 17.22
C SER A 143 1.67 -2.11 17.55
N ASN A 144 2.10 -2.52 18.75
CA ASN A 144 3.52 -2.70 19.06
C ASN A 144 3.77 -4.12 19.58
N ASP A 145 5.01 -4.60 19.45
CA ASP A 145 5.36 -5.98 19.82
C ASP A 145 5.79 -6.11 21.29
N ILE A 146 5.94 -4.98 21.97
CA ILE A 146 6.43 -4.89 23.35
C ILE A 146 5.31 -4.69 24.39
N GLY A 147 4.06 -4.57 23.93
CA GLY A 147 2.88 -4.49 24.79
C GLY A 147 2.74 -3.17 25.56
N GLU A 148 3.37 -2.10 25.08
CA GLU A 148 3.16 -0.76 25.63
C GLU A 148 1.83 -0.17 25.17
N VAL A 149 1.31 0.76 25.95
CA VAL A 149 0.09 1.49 25.59
C VAL A 149 0.36 2.35 24.36
N LEU A 150 -0.53 2.27 23.37
CA LEU A 150 -0.50 3.11 22.19
C LEU A 150 -1.01 4.51 22.53
N LYS A 151 -0.38 5.50 21.91
CA LYS A 151 -0.78 6.90 21.93
C LYS A 151 -0.75 7.41 20.50
N LEU A 152 -1.92 7.43 19.85
CA LEU A 152 -2.03 7.60 18.41
C LEU A 152 -3.05 8.66 18.01
N ILE A 153 -2.81 9.26 16.85
CA ILE A 153 -3.83 9.91 16.03
C ILE A 153 -3.97 9.10 14.76
N VAL A 154 -5.17 8.60 14.45
CA VAL A 154 -5.42 7.87 13.22
C VAL A 154 -6.54 8.56 12.44
N THR A 155 -6.24 8.94 11.22
CA THR A 155 -7.16 9.66 10.34
C THR A 155 -7.22 8.99 8.97
N ALA A 156 -8.42 8.87 8.40
CA ALA A 156 -8.60 8.41 7.02
C ALA A 156 -9.55 9.34 6.26
N ARG A 157 -9.11 9.82 5.09
CA ARG A 157 -9.83 10.82 4.30
C ARG A 157 -9.62 10.61 2.80
N GLN A 158 -10.65 10.86 1.99
CA GLN A 158 -10.56 10.83 0.53
C GLN A 158 -10.29 12.21 -0.07
N TYR A 159 -9.67 12.19 -1.25
CA TYR A 159 -9.24 13.36 -2.00
C TYR A 159 -9.59 13.20 -3.48
N ASP A 160 -9.84 14.33 -4.14
CA ASP A 160 -9.92 14.42 -5.60
C ASP A 160 -8.55 14.77 -6.16
N LYS A 161 -8.06 14.02 -7.16
CA LYS A 161 -6.84 14.36 -7.91
C LYS A 161 -6.81 15.80 -8.42
#